data_AF-A0A7V2CW87-F1
#
_entry.id   AF-A0A7V2CW87-F1
#
_cell.length_a   1.000
_cell.length_b   1.000
_cell.length_c   1.000
_cell.angle_alpha   90.00
_cell.angle_beta   90.00
_cell.angle_gamma   90.00
#
_symmetry.space_group_name_H-M   'P 1'
#
loop_
_entity.id
_entity.type
_entity.pdbx_description
1 polymer ?
#
loop_
_entity_poly.entity_id
_entity_poly.type
_entity_poly.pdbx_seq_one_letter_code
_entity_poly.pdbx_strand_id
1 'polypeptide(L)'
;MDATCILCGGSSTVVEESRSRTDLEKLWHAVGKPVRESDLVRCGCRDRIDLLRCTACGFRFHDPGLAGDGPFYEAIDPEDGSYYAKGRGEFRFALDLARQAGLQAVLDVGCGAGAFLDEARATSLETFGMELNRKSAERASSAGHRIFGELLTDE
;
A
#
# COMPACT_ATOMS: atom_id res chain seq x y z
N MET A 1 -22.85 13.69 3.49
CA MET A 1 -23.27 12.53 2.69
C MET A 1 -22.62 11.34 3.36
N ASP A 2 -23.41 10.35 3.75
CA ASP A 2 -22.86 9.13 4.35
C ASP A 2 -22.06 8.42 3.25
N ALA A 3 -20.77 8.20 3.47
CA ALA A 3 -19.94 7.55 2.48
C ALA A 3 -20.38 6.09 2.34
N THR A 4 -20.51 5.62 1.10
CA THR A 4 -20.80 4.22 0.80
C THR A 4 -19.64 3.34 1.25
N CYS A 5 -19.94 2.20 1.87
CA CYS A 5 -18.91 1.25 2.26
C CYS A 5 -18.18 0.68 1.03
N ILE A 6 -16.86 0.86 0.98
CA ILE A 6 -16.03 0.39 -0.15
C ILE A 6 -15.89 -1.13 -0.25
N LEU A 7 -16.31 -1.88 0.77
CA LEU A 7 -16.25 -3.35 0.76
C LEU A 7 -17.58 -4.00 0.35
N CYS A 8 -18.70 -3.60 0.97
CA CYS A 8 -20.00 -4.25 0.75
C CYS A 8 -21.03 -3.38 0.00
N GLY A 9 -20.69 -2.13 -0.32
CA GLY A 9 -21.62 -1.19 -0.97
C GLY A 9 -22.76 -0.67 -0.07
N GLY A 10 -22.75 -1.00 1.23
CA GLY A 10 -23.77 -0.54 2.17
C GLY A 10 -23.76 0.99 2.34
N SER A 11 -24.95 1.59 2.48
CA SER A 11 -25.14 3.04 2.55
C SER A 11 -25.08 3.64 3.95
N SER A 12 -24.90 2.81 4.99
CA SER A 12 -24.87 3.27 6.38
C SER A 12 -23.46 3.13 6.96
N THR A 13 -22.86 4.27 7.25
CA THR A 13 -21.58 4.41 7.93
C THR A 13 -21.71 5.34 9.12
N VAL A 14 -20.86 5.13 10.12
CA VAL A 14 -20.72 6.02 11.29
C VAL A 14 -19.29 6.50 11.38
N VAL A 15 -19.09 7.77 11.71
CA VAL A 15 -17.76 8.32 12.03
C VAL A 15 -17.35 7.81 13.41
N GLU A 16 -16.23 7.08 13.49
CA GLU A 16 -15.63 6.64 14.75
C GLU A 16 -14.58 7.63 15.24
N GLU A 17 -13.77 8.19 14.32
CA GLU A 17 -12.73 9.17 14.65
C GLU A 17 -12.62 10.23 13.55
N SER A 18 -12.25 11.45 13.93
CA SER A 18 -11.87 12.52 13.01
C SER A 18 -10.49 13.04 13.37
N ARG A 19 -9.67 13.33 12.35
CA ARG A 19 -8.33 13.90 12.51
C ARG A 19 -8.14 15.05 11.53
N SER A 20 -7.70 16.21 12.04
CA SER A 20 -7.30 17.31 11.17
C SER A 20 -5.99 16.99 10.47
N ARG A 21 -5.70 17.65 9.35
CA ARG A 21 -4.40 17.54 8.67
C ARG A 21 -3.24 17.86 9.61
N THR A 22 -3.38 18.88 10.46
CA THR A 22 -2.36 19.23 11.45
C THR A 22 -2.14 18.13 12.48
N ASP A 23 -3.17 17.37 12.84
CA ASP A 23 -3.01 16.21 13.72
C ASP A 23 -2.25 15.08 13.01
N LEU A 24 -2.54 14.85 11.73
CA LEU A 24 -1.80 13.87 10.92
C LEU A 24 -0.31 14.22 10.83
N GLU A 25 0.03 15.48 10.56
CA GLU A 25 1.43 15.95 10.52
C GLU A 25 2.16 15.68 11.85
N LYS A 26 1.51 16.00 12.98
CA LYS A 26 2.05 15.73 14.31
C LYS A 26 2.27 14.24 14.56
N LEU A 27 1.32 13.39 14.16
CA LEU A 27 1.41 11.94 14.32
C LEU A 27 2.57 11.36 13.52
N TRP A 28 2.71 11.75 12.26
CA TRP A 28 3.81 11.34 11.38
C TRP A 28 5.18 11.81 11.90
N HIS A 29 5.25 13.04 12.41
CA HIS A 29 6.45 13.53 13.08
C HIS A 29 6.79 12.71 14.33
N ALA A 30 5.78 12.35 15.14
CA ALA A 30 5.98 11.57 16.38
C ALA A 30 6.54 10.16 16.12
N VAL A 31 6.27 9.57 14.96
CA VAL A 31 6.83 8.27 14.55
C VAL A 31 8.15 8.39 13.75
N GLY A 32 8.75 9.57 13.72
CA GLY A 32 10.05 9.80 13.07
C GLY A 32 10.00 9.85 11.54
N LYS A 33 8.81 10.05 10.97
CA LYS A 33 8.58 10.10 9.51
C LYS A 33 7.85 11.40 9.16
N PRO A 34 8.48 12.58 9.30
CA PRO A 34 7.79 13.84 9.12
C PRO A 34 7.29 14.00 7.68
N VAL A 35 5.99 14.20 7.54
CA VAL A 35 5.33 14.53 6.26
C VAL A 35 5.00 16.01 6.23
N ARG A 36 4.99 16.62 5.04
CA ARG A 36 4.61 18.04 4.88
C ARG A 36 3.13 18.15 4.55
N GLU A 37 2.56 19.32 4.80
CA GLU A 37 1.19 19.67 4.36
C GLU A 37 0.98 19.33 2.88
N SER A 38 1.95 19.69 2.03
CA SER A 38 1.90 19.44 0.58
C SER A 38 1.80 17.95 0.24
N ASP A 39 2.36 17.07 1.07
CA ASP A 39 2.29 15.62 0.85
C ASP A 39 0.89 15.10 1.16
N LEU A 40 0.32 15.53 2.28
CA LEU A 40 -1.03 15.15 2.68
C LEU A 40 -2.08 15.69 1.72
N VAL A 41 -1.94 16.93 1.24
CA VAL A 41 -2.85 17.52 0.24
C VAL A 41 -2.79 16.76 -1.08
N ARG A 42 -1.59 16.36 -1.52
CA ARG A 42 -1.40 15.57 -2.74
C ARG A 42 -2.05 14.19 -2.64
N CYS A 43 -2.00 13.57 -1.46
CA CYS A 43 -2.68 12.31 -1.16
C CYS A 43 -4.21 12.47 -0.93
N GLY A 44 -4.76 13.69 -1.02
CA GLY A 44 -6.20 13.95 -0.93
C GLY A 44 -6.70 14.56 0.38
N CYS A 45 -5.85 14.75 1.39
CA CYS A 45 -6.24 15.34 2.67
C CYS A 45 -6.27 16.87 2.60
N ARG A 46 -7.43 17.45 2.25
CA ARG A 46 -7.59 18.91 2.14
C ARG A 46 -7.80 19.63 3.48
N ASP A 47 -8.43 18.98 4.45
CA ASP A 47 -8.74 19.59 5.76
C ASP A 47 -8.66 18.56 6.89
N ARG A 48 -9.46 17.48 6.77
CA ARG A 48 -9.48 16.38 7.72
C ARG A 48 -9.68 15.04 7.03
N ILE A 49 -9.49 13.97 7.81
CA ILE A 49 -9.82 12.59 7.48
C ILE A 49 -10.71 12.02 8.59
N ASP A 50 -11.75 11.30 8.19
CA ASP A 50 -12.68 10.61 9.09
C ASP A 50 -12.47 9.10 8.97
N LEU A 51 -12.31 8.42 10.10
CA LEU A 51 -12.38 6.96 10.19
C LEU A 51 -13.86 6.57 10.28
N LEU A 52 -14.37 5.94 9.24
CA LEU A 52 -15.73 5.46 9.14
C LEU A 52 -15.80 3.97 9.45
N ARG A 53 -16.89 3.52 10.08
CA ARG A 53 -17.27 2.12 10.22
C ARG A 53 -18.60 1.85 9.54
N CYS A 54 -18.65 0.84 8.67
CA CYS A 54 -19.90 0.35 8.10
C CYS A 54 -20.74 -0.35 9.18
N THR A 55 -22.02 0.04 9.31
CA THR A 55 -22.93 -0.60 10.26
C THR A 55 -23.45 -1.96 9.79
N ALA A 56 -23.37 -2.24 8.48
CA ALA A 56 -23.82 -3.50 7.89
C ALA A 56 -22.77 -4.63 7.98
N CYS A 57 -21.53 -4.36 7.60
CA CYS A 57 -20.46 -5.39 7.58
C CYS A 57 -19.34 -5.16 8.61
N GLY A 58 -19.34 -4.03 9.32
CA GLY A 58 -18.31 -3.68 10.31
C GLY A 58 -16.97 -3.21 9.73
N PHE A 59 -16.81 -3.16 8.40
CA PHE A 59 -15.58 -2.71 7.76
C PHE A 59 -15.26 -1.26 8.11
N ARG A 60 -13.99 -0.99 8.43
CA ARG A 60 -13.49 0.35 8.73
C ARG A 60 -12.64 0.86 7.59
N PHE A 61 -12.84 2.12 7.22
CA PHE A 61 -12.09 2.79 6.18
C PHE A 61 -12.04 4.29 6.42
N HIS A 62 -11.06 4.95 5.83
CA HIS A 62 -10.94 6.39 5.94
C HIS A 62 -11.61 7.10 4.76
N ASP A 63 -12.23 8.26 5.03
CA ASP A 63 -12.73 9.19 4.02
C ASP A 63 -12.22 10.62 4.29
N PRO A 64 -11.55 11.27 3.32
CA PRO A 64 -11.12 10.70 2.04
C PRO A 64 -10.10 9.57 2.25
N GLY A 65 -10.11 8.58 1.34
CA GLY A 65 -9.05 7.59 1.29
C GLY A 65 -7.73 8.25 0.88
N LEU A 66 -6.73 8.21 1.74
CA LEU A 66 -5.41 8.80 1.48
C LEU A 66 -4.47 7.75 0.88
N ALA A 67 -4.67 7.42 -0.40
CA ALA A 67 -3.69 6.62 -1.11
C ALA A 67 -2.39 7.44 -1.24
N GLY A 68 -1.32 6.94 -0.62
CA GLY A 68 0.01 7.52 -0.79
C GLY A 68 0.42 7.47 -2.26
N ASP A 69 1.11 8.50 -2.73
CA ASP A 69 1.71 8.52 -4.05
C ASP A 69 3.20 8.14 -4.02
N GLY A 70 3.83 7.99 -5.19
CA GLY A 70 5.25 7.64 -5.29
C GLY A 70 6.15 8.52 -4.42
N PRO A 71 6.09 9.87 -4.57
CA PRO A 71 6.84 10.79 -3.72
C PRO A 71 6.54 10.66 -2.22
N PHE A 72 5.30 10.38 -1.83
CA PHE A 72 4.96 10.13 -0.44
C PHE A 72 5.66 8.87 0.07
N TYR A 73 5.59 7.76 -0.67
CA TYR A 73 6.27 6.51 -0.29
C TYR A 73 7.79 6.65 -0.26
N GLU A 74 8.37 7.44 -1.17
CA GLU A 74 9.80 7.76 -1.14
C GLU A 74 10.21 8.59 0.08
N ALA A 75 9.35 9.49 0.55
CA ALA A 75 9.62 10.33 1.72
C ALA A 75 9.58 9.54 3.04
N ILE A 76 8.75 8.49 3.11
CA ILE A 76 8.59 7.68 4.33
C ILE A 76 9.45 6.41 4.33
N ASP A 77 10.03 6.01 3.19
CA ASP A 77 10.94 4.88 3.09
C ASP A 77 12.38 5.32 3.43
N PRO A 78 13.01 4.76 4.48
CA PRO A 78 14.40 5.06 4.79
C PRO A 78 15.34 4.63 3.65
N GLU A 79 16.51 5.24 3.53
CA GLU A 79 17.45 4.96 2.42
C GLU A 79 17.86 3.48 2.33
N ASP A 80 17.84 2.75 3.44
CA ASP A 80 18.16 1.32 3.50
C ASP A 80 17.02 0.40 3.00
N GLY A 81 15.86 0.96 2.63
CA GLY A 81 14.69 0.23 2.17
C GLY A 81 13.99 -0.60 3.25
N SER A 82 14.28 -0.32 4.54
CA SER A 82 13.75 -1.08 5.68
C SER A 82 12.24 -0.90 5.89
N TYR A 83 11.59 0.02 5.15
CA TYR A 83 10.14 0.10 5.15
C TYR A 83 9.49 -1.20 4.69
N TYR A 84 10.14 -1.90 3.75
CA TYR A 84 9.70 -3.21 3.28
C TYR A 84 10.48 -4.30 4.00
N ALA A 85 9.75 -5.15 4.73
CA ALA A 85 10.35 -6.27 5.45
C ALA A 85 11.01 -7.27 4.50
N LYS A 86 12.25 -7.65 4.80
CA LYS A 86 12.99 -8.69 4.08
C LYS A 86 12.63 -10.05 4.68
N GLY A 87 11.93 -10.88 3.91
CA GLY A 87 11.55 -12.24 4.29
C GLY A 87 10.49 -12.28 5.39
N ARG A 88 9.28 -12.71 5.05
CA ARG A 88 8.19 -12.89 6.01
C ARG A 88 7.63 -14.30 5.92
N GLY A 89 7.21 -14.86 7.06
CA GLY A 89 6.71 -16.25 7.11
C GLY A 89 5.53 -16.49 6.16
N GLU A 90 4.72 -15.46 5.93
CA GLU A 90 3.61 -15.47 4.99
C GLU A 90 4.02 -15.59 3.52
N PHE A 91 5.25 -15.22 3.14
CA PHE A 91 5.73 -15.37 1.76
C PHE A 91 5.75 -16.84 1.37
N ARG A 92 6.34 -17.68 2.23
CA ARG A 92 6.39 -19.12 2.05
C ARG A 92 5.00 -19.74 1.96
N PHE A 93 4.08 -19.30 2.82
CA PHE A 93 2.69 -19.77 2.78
C PHE A 93 2.02 -19.46 1.44
N ALA A 94 2.15 -18.22 0.94
CA ALA A 94 1.59 -17.83 -0.35
C ALA A 94 2.21 -18.62 -1.52
N LEU A 95 3.53 -18.86 -1.49
CA LEU A 95 4.22 -19.64 -2.52
C LEU A 95 3.86 -21.12 -2.50
N ASP A 96 3.66 -21.71 -1.32
CA ASP A 96 3.16 -23.08 -1.19
C ASP A 96 1.77 -23.23 -1.80
N LEU A 97 0.88 -22.26 -1.56
CA LEU A 97 -0.45 -22.22 -2.20
C LEU A 97 -0.34 -22.06 -3.72
N ALA A 98 0.50 -21.14 -4.20
CA ALA A 98 0.72 -20.92 -5.62
C ALA A 98 1.21 -22.21 -6.32
N ARG A 99 2.15 -22.92 -5.68
CA ARG A 99 2.66 -24.21 -6.15
C ARG A 99 1.58 -25.29 -6.15
N GLN A 100 0.81 -25.41 -5.08
CA GLN A 100 -0.28 -26.40 -4.98
C GLN A 100 -1.35 -26.16 -6.04
N ALA A 101 -1.62 -24.89 -6.38
CA ALA A 101 -2.53 -24.50 -7.45
C ALA A 101 -1.91 -24.62 -8.86
N GLY A 102 -0.63 -24.99 -8.98
CA GLY A 102 0.06 -25.13 -10.27
C GLY A 102 0.27 -23.80 -11.00
N LEU A 103 0.30 -22.68 -10.27
CA LEU A 103 0.51 -21.36 -10.88
C LEU A 103 1.91 -21.29 -11.51
N GLN A 104 2.00 -20.53 -12.61
CA GLN A 104 3.24 -20.33 -13.35
C GLN A 104 3.82 -18.92 -13.16
N ALA A 105 3.00 -17.99 -12.67
CA ALA A 105 3.34 -16.59 -12.52
C ALA A 105 2.68 -15.99 -11.27
N VAL A 106 3.28 -14.92 -10.74
CA VAL A 106 2.74 -14.14 -9.63
C VAL A 106 2.86 -12.64 -9.89
N LEU A 107 1.85 -11.89 -9.46
CA LEU A 107 1.86 -10.43 -9.37
C LEU A 107 1.85 -10.03 -7.90
N ASP A 108 2.83 -9.23 -7.49
CA ASP A 108 2.88 -8.62 -6.14
C ASP A 108 2.56 -7.12 -6.22
N VAL A 109 1.46 -6.70 -5.59
CA VAL A 109 0.99 -5.31 -5.60
C VAL A 109 1.53 -4.58 -4.38
N GLY A 110 2.35 -3.55 -4.59
CA GLY A 110 3.16 -2.95 -3.54
C GLY A 110 4.40 -3.81 -3.23
N CYS A 111 5.09 -4.26 -4.28
CA CYS A 111 6.15 -5.27 -4.15
C CYS A 111 7.44 -4.74 -3.49
N GLY A 112 7.54 -3.43 -3.23
CA GLY A 112 8.73 -2.80 -2.67
C GLY A 112 9.97 -3.13 -3.50
N ALA A 113 11.06 -3.47 -2.80
CA ALA A 113 12.32 -3.88 -3.43
C ALA A 113 12.32 -5.32 -3.99
N GLY A 114 11.19 -6.03 -3.97
CA GLY A 114 11.05 -7.35 -4.60
C GLY A 114 11.33 -8.56 -3.70
N ALA A 115 11.37 -8.41 -2.37
CA ALA A 115 11.73 -9.51 -1.47
C ALA A 115 10.84 -10.76 -1.62
N PHE A 116 9.52 -10.59 -1.79
CA PHE A 116 8.62 -11.71 -2.08
C PHE A 116 8.87 -12.29 -3.48
N LEU A 117 9.15 -11.42 -4.46
CA LEU A 117 9.42 -11.83 -5.85
C LEU A 117 10.72 -12.62 -5.97
N ASP A 118 11.75 -12.31 -5.18
CA ASP A 118 12.98 -13.09 -5.08
C ASP A 118 12.68 -14.54 -4.65
N GLU A 119 11.87 -14.70 -3.60
CA GLU A 119 11.45 -16.02 -3.13
C GLU A 119 10.56 -16.74 -4.17
N ALA A 120 9.65 -16.01 -4.83
CA ALA A 120 8.80 -16.55 -5.87
C ALA A 120 9.62 -17.09 -7.06
N ARG A 121 10.59 -16.31 -7.53
CA ARG A 121 11.47 -16.71 -8.62
C ARG A 121 12.30 -17.94 -8.27
N ALA A 122 12.76 -18.07 -7.02
CA ALA A 122 13.48 -19.26 -6.57
C ALA A 122 12.62 -20.54 -6.69
N THR A 123 11.29 -20.40 -6.72
CA THR A 123 10.34 -21.49 -6.99
C THR A 123 9.96 -21.66 -8.47
N SER A 124 10.70 -21.03 -9.39
CA SER A 124 10.47 -21.04 -10.84
C SER A 124 9.18 -20.34 -11.31
N LEU A 125 8.58 -19.49 -10.46
CA LEU A 125 7.49 -18.62 -10.90
C LEU A 125 8.03 -17.45 -11.73
N GLU A 126 7.29 -17.09 -12.77
CA GLU A 126 7.46 -15.81 -13.45
C GLU A 126 6.97 -14.67 -12.54
N THR A 127 7.75 -13.61 -12.43
CA THR A 127 7.55 -12.58 -11.39
C THR A 127 7.21 -11.22 -11.98
N PHE A 128 6.08 -10.67 -11.54
CA PHE A 128 5.61 -9.34 -11.87
C PHE A 128 5.37 -8.54 -10.58
N GLY A 129 5.66 -7.25 -10.58
CA GLY A 129 5.46 -6.38 -9.42
C GLY A 129 4.87 -5.03 -9.80
N MET A 130 4.12 -4.44 -8.88
CA MET A 130 3.70 -3.04 -8.95
C MET A 130 4.28 -2.26 -7.77
N GLU A 131 4.96 -1.14 -8.05
CA GLU A 131 5.56 -0.30 -7.00
C GLU A 131 5.65 1.16 -7.45
N LEU A 132 5.08 2.07 -6.66
CA LEU A 132 5.05 3.51 -6.94
C LEU A 132 6.31 4.24 -6.46
N ASN A 133 6.98 3.72 -5.43
CA ASN A 133 8.28 4.22 -4.99
C ASN A 133 9.33 3.84 -6.03
N ARG A 134 9.80 4.85 -6.77
CA ARG A 134 10.70 4.64 -7.91
C ARG A 134 11.99 3.94 -7.51
N LYS A 135 12.56 4.28 -6.34
CA LYS A 135 13.82 3.66 -5.87
C LYS A 135 13.63 2.17 -5.59
N SER A 136 12.51 1.79 -4.98
CA SER A 136 12.17 0.40 -4.72
C SER A 136 11.86 -0.36 -6.00
N ALA A 137 11.12 0.25 -6.93
CA ALA A 137 10.86 -0.31 -8.26
C ALA A 137 12.15 -0.54 -9.07
N GLU A 138 13.10 0.40 -9.04
CA GLU A 138 14.41 0.28 -9.70
C GLU A 138 15.24 -0.86 -9.08
N ARG A 139 15.21 -1.03 -7.76
CA ARG A 139 15.87 -2.15 -7.06
C ARG A 139 15.28 -3.50 -7.48
N ALA A 140 13.95 -3.63 -7.46
CA ALA A 140 13.27 -4.86 -7.87
C ALA A 140 13.49 -5.19 -9.36
N SER A 141 13.48 -4.18 -10.22
CA SER A 141 13.78 -4.33 -11.66
C SER A 141 15.22 -4.78 -11.88
N SER A 142 16.17 -4.23 -11.11
CA SER A 142 17.59 -4.59 -11.16
C SER A 142 17.88 -6.01 -10.64
N ALA A 143 17.04 -6.52 -9.74
CA ALA A 143 17.01 -7.94 -9.37
C ALA A 143 16.41 -8.83 -10.47
N GLY A 144 15.94 -8.24 -11.57
CA GLY A 144 15.48 -8.90 -12.80
C GLY A 144 13.97 -9.10 -12.88
N HIS A 145 13.17 -8.58 -11.94
CA HIS A 145 11.70 -8.68 -11.99
C HIS A 145 11.09 -7.73 -13.02
N ARG A 146 9.88 -8.04 -13.51
CA ARG A 146 9.13 -7.10 -14.36
C ARG A 146 8.28 -6.20 -13.47
N ILE A 147 8.57 -4.91 -13.46
CA ILE A 147 7.95 -3.95 -12.55
C ILE A 147 7.14 -2.92 -13.33
N PHE A 148 5.93 -2.65 -12.83
CA PHE A 148 5.04 -1.58 -13.29
C PHE A 148 5.04 -0.45 -12.26
N GLY A 149 5.42 0.75 -12.69
CA GLY A 149 5.55 1.93 -11.82
C GLY A 149 4.32 2.82 -11.78
N GLU A 150 3.15 2.27 -12.11
CA GLU A 150 1.91 3.02 -12.32
C GLU A 150 0.73 2.41 -11.56
N LEU A 151 -0.27 3.23 -11.26
CA LEU A 151 -1.54 2.77 -10.72
C LEU A 151 -2.35 2.12 -11.84
N LEU A 152 -3.07 1.05 -11.53
CA LEU A 152 -4.11 0.54 -12.43
C LEU A 152 -5.20 1.61 -12.53
N THR A 153 -5.47 2.05 -13.75
CA THR A 153 -6.61 2.92 -14.05
C THR A 153 -7.75 2.06 -14.56
N ASP A 154 -8.97 2.35 -14.12
CA ASP A 154 -10.18 1.79 -14.73
C ASP A 154 -10.32 2.42 -16.13
N GLU A 155 -9.99 1.68 -17.19
CA GLU A 155 -10.44 1.98 -18.56
C GLU A 155 -11.88 1.50 -18.78
#